data_AF-A0A9P7SHG6-F1
#
_entry.id   AF-A0A9P7SHG6-F1
#
_cell.length_a   1.000
_cell.length_b   1.000
_cell.length_c   1.000
_cell.angle_alpha   90.00
_cell.angle_beta   90.00
_cell.angle_gamma   90.00
#
_symmetry.space_group_name_H-M   'P 1'
#
loop_
_entity.id
_entity.type
_entity.pdbx_description
1 polymer ?
#
loop_
_entity_poly.entity_id
_entity_poly.type
_entity_poly.pdbx_seq_one_letter_code
_entity_poly.pdbx_strand_id
1 'polypeptide(L)'
;MKGNDEVIREFNDLVNMTASELEKWLKSSDSNSAGWPKDSEGGESVGHDSGRKIVEILKANPQKKPDKYDDDQVEHMRKVVSYWYVLSHLNF
;
A
#
# COMPACT_ATOMS: atom_id res chain seq x y z
N MET A 1 5.87 -8.99 -16.70
CA MET A 1 5.13 -8.55 -15.51
C MET A 1 5.37 -9.60 -14.42
N LYS A 2 5.67 -9.22 -13.17
CA LYS A 2 5.93 -10.17 -12.07
C LYS A 2 4.76 -11.14 -11.87
N GLY A 3 4.99 -12.37 -11.42
CA GLY A 3 3.91 -13.30 -11.08
C GLY A 3 3.09 -12.82 -9.87
N ASN A 4 1.86 -13.32 -9.68
CA ASN A 4 1.03 -12.94 -8.53
C ASN A 4 1.70 -13.35 -7.20
N ASP A 5 2.26 -14.55 -7.12
CA ASP A 5 2.97 -15.04 -5.93
C ASP A 5 4.17 -14.15 -5.55
N GLU A 6 4.91 -13.67 -6.55
CA GLU A 6 6.05 -12.78 -6.36
C GLU A 6 5.59 -11.41 -5.82
N VAL A 7 4.50 -10.86 -6.37
CA VAL A 7 3.91 -9.60 -5.90
C VAL A 7 3.41 -9.73 -4.47
N ILE A 8 2.72 -10.81 -4.13
CA ILE A 8 2.19 -11.05 -2.78
C ILE A 8 3.35 -11.15 -1.77
N ARG A 9 4.40 -11.89 -2.11
CA ARG A 9 5.58 -12.02 -1.26
C ARG A 9 6.23 -10.66 -1.00
N GLU A 10 6.54 -9.91 -2.05
CA GLU A 10 7.17 -8.59 -1.91
C GLU A 10 6.28 -7.60 -1.17
N PHE A 11 4.97 -7.62 -1.41
CA PHE A 11 4.03 -6.79 -0.67
C PHE A 11 4.04 -7.10 0.83
N ASN A 12 4.03 -8.38 1.20
CA ASN A 12 4.07 -8.81 2.59
C ASN A 12 5.38 -8.42 3.29
N ASP A 13 6.49 -8.45 2.55
CA ASP A 13 7.82 -8.03 3.01
C ASP A 13 7.88 -6.50 3.21
N LEU A 14 7.26 -5.72 2.32
CA LEU A 14 7.23 -4.25 2.39
C LEU A 14 6.30 -3.72 3.49
N VAL A 15 5.11 -4.30 3.64
CA VAL A 15 4.08 -3.82 4.57
C VAL A 15 4.29 -4.44 5.95
N ASN A 16 5.23 -3.93 6.74
CA ASN A 16 5.56 -4.49 8.06
C ASN A 16 4.69 -3.98 9.23
N MET A 17 3.55 -3.33 8.95
CA MET A 17 2.65 -2.79 9.97
C MET A 17 1.30 -3.52 9.97
N THR A 18 0.64 -3.56 11.12
CA THR A 18 -0.75 -4.03 11.24
C THR A 18 -1.73 -3.02 10.67
N ALA A 19 -2.97 -3.46 10.39
CA ALA A 19 -4.04 -2.60 9.90
C ALA A 19 -4.27 -1.40 10.83
N SER A 20 -4.28 -1.61 12.14
CA SER A 20 -4.52 -0.57 13.14
C SER A 20 -3.38 0.44 13.24
N GLU A 21 -2.13 -0.02 13.11
CA GLU A 21 -0.96 0.87 13.10
C GLU A 21 -0.95 1.74 11.84
N LEU A 22 -1.22 1.15 10.67
CA LEU A 22 -1.30 1.88 9.41
C LEU A 22 -2.47 2.88 9.43
N GLU A 23 -3.64 2.49 9.94
CA GLU A 23 -4.79 3.38 10.09
C GLU A 23 -4.49 4.56 11.03
N LYS A 24 -3.77 4.32 12.12
CA LYS A 24 -3.35 5.39 13.03
C LYS A 24 -2.36 6.35 12.36
N TRP A 25 -1.43 5.82 11.57
CA TRP A 25 -0.48 6.63 10.81
C TRP A 25 -1.17 7.47 9.74
N LEU A 26 -2.15 6.91 9.01
CA LEU A 26 -2.97 7.65 8.04
C LEU A 26 -3.82 8.78 8.69
N LYS A 27 -4.11 8.69 9.98
CA LYS A 27 -4.82 9.74 10.72
C LYS A 27 -3.88 10.81 11.28
N SER A 28 -2.55 10.63 11.20
CA SER A 28 -1.58 11.61 11.69
C SER A 28 -1.33 12.71 10.67
N SER A 29 -0.90 13.88 11.15
CA SER A 29 -0.48 15.02 10.33
C SER A 29 0.63 14.69 9.33
N ASP A 30 1.43 13.66 9.60
CA ASP A 30 2.56 13.25 8.77
C ASP A 30 2.11 12.62 7.45
N SER A 31 0.91 12.01 7.43
CA SER A 31 0.35 11.37 6.23
C SER A 31 -0.28 12.35 5.25
N ASN A 32 -0.65 13.56 5.69
CA ASN A 32 -1.26 14.59 4.84
C ASN A 32 -0.31 15.10 3.75
N SER A 33 0.99 14.91 3.92
CA SER A 33 2.02 15.25 2.93
C SER A 33 2.59 14.03 2.21
N ALA A 34 2.13 12.82 2.56
CA ALA A 34 2.64 11.58 2.01
C ALA A 34 1.89 11.23 0.71
N GLY A 35 2.61 11.27 -0.40
CA GLY A 35 2.10 10.92 -1.72
C GLY A 35 1.92 12.14 -2.63
N TRP A 36 1.61 11.87 -3.90
CA TRP A 36 1.45 12.92 -4.90
C TRP A 36 0.06 13.57 -4.74
N PRO A 37 -0.03 14.91 -4.79
CA PRO A 37 -1.33 15.57 -4.84
C PRO A 37 -2.07 15.08 -6.08
N LYS A 38 -3.36 14.78 -5.92
CA LYS A 38 -4.27 14.75 -7.08
C LYS A 38 -4.41 16.19 -7.57
N ASP A 39 -4.67 16.40 -8.86
CA ASP A 39 -4.64 17.69 -9.56
C ASP A 39 -5.63 18.78 -9.04
N SER A 40 -6.21 18.60 -7.85
CA SER A 40 -7.16 19.52 -7.21
C SER A 40 -6.68 19.92 -5.81
N GLU A 41 -6.54 21.23 -5.59
CA GLU A 41 -6.31 21.85 -4.29
C GLU A 41 -7.28 21.28 -3.24
N GLY A 42 -6.75 20.64 -2.20
CA GLY A 42 -7.53 20.09 -1.08
C GLY A 42 -8.08 18.67 -1.26
N GLY A 43 -7.74 17.98 -2.36
CA GLY A 43 -8.08 16.57 -2.57
C GLY A 43 -7.15 15.60 -1.86
N GLU A 44 -7.69 14.47 -1.42
CA GLU A 44 -6.92 13.38 -0.82
C GLU A 44 -5.77 12.88 -1.73
N SER A 45 -4.56 12.70 -1.16
CA SER A 45 -3.39 12.24 -1.91
C SER A 45 -3.57 10.81 -2.47
N VAL A 46 -2.86 10.51 -3.56
CA VAL A 46 -2.80 9.14 -4.11
C VAL A 46 -2.26 8.16 -3.07
N GLY A 47 -1.36 8.62 -2.19
CA GLY A 47 -0.80 7.83 -1.10
C GLY A 47 -1.84 7.46 -0.04
N HIS A 48 -2.72 8.40 0.32
CA HIS A 48 -3.72 8.18 1.35
C HIS A 48 -4.84 7.23 0.87
N ASP A 49 -5.28 7.35 -0.39
CA ASP A 49 -6.25 6.40 -0.96
C ASP A 49 -5.67 4.98 -1.02
N SER A 50 -4.41 4.86 -1.44
CA SER A 50 -3.70 3.59 -1.46
C SER A 50 -3.53 3.00 -0.06
N GLY A 51 -3.19 3.84 0.93
CA GLY A 51 -3.04 3.44 2.32
C GLY A 51 -4.32 2.84 2.90
N ARG A 52 -5.48 3.43 2.62
CA ARG A 52 -6.77 2.86 3.05
C ARG A 52 -7.05 1.49 2.43
N LYS A 53 -6.74 1.30 1.15
CA LYS A 53 -6.88 -0.01 0.50
C LYS A 53 -5.96 -1.06 1.14
N ILE A 54 -4.74 -0.69 1.51
CA ILE A 54 -3.83 -1.58 2.27
C ILE A 54 -4.43 -1.94 3.63
N VAL A 55 -5.05 -0.98 4.34
CA VAL A 55 -5.75 -1.26 5.61
C VAL A 55 -6.86 -2.29 5.42
N GLU A 56 -7.69 -2.15 4.38
CA GLU A 56 -8.77 -3.10 4.10
C GLU A 56 -8.24 -4.50 3.73
N ILE A 57 -7.17 -4.57 2.92
CA ILE A 57 -6.46 -5.82 2.61
C ILE A 57 -5.97 -6.50 3.90
N LEU A 58 -5.35 -5.74 4.81
CA LEU A 58 -4.84 -6.27 6.08
C LEU A 58 -5.96 -6.69 7.04
N LYS A 59 -7.11 -6.01 7.04
CA LYS A 59 -8.29 -6.43 7.81
C LYS A 59 -8.90 -7.73 7.27
N ALA A 60 -8.98 -7.87 5.95
CA ALA A 60 -9.50 -9.06 5.29
C ALA A 60 -8.57 -10.28 5.47
N ASN A 61 -7.25 -10.05 5.50
CA ASN A 61 -6.25 -11.11 5.66
C ASN A 61 -5.14 -10.73 6.68
N PRO A 62 -5.43 -10.71 7.99
CA PRO A 62 -4.48 -10.27 9.03
C PRO A 62 -3.24 -11.15 9.14
N GLN A 63 -3.36 -12.43 8.77
CA GLN A 63 -2.28 -13.41 8.80
C GLN A 63 -1.43 -13.38 7.52
N LYS A 64 -1.79 -12.51 6.56
CA LYS A 64 -1.10 -12.33 5.27
C LYS A 64 -0.90 -13.62 4.47
N LYS A 65 -1.89 -14.51 4.52
CA LYS A 65 -1.82 -15.81 3.83
C LYS A 65 -1.90 -15.61 2.31
N PRO A 66 -0.94 -16.10 1.51
CA PRO A 66 -0.90 -15.84 0.07
C PRO A 66 -2.14 -16.34 -0.69
N ASP A 67 -2.73 -17.45 -0.25
CA ASP A 67 -3.92 -18.07 -0.85
C ASP A 67 -5.25 -17.36 -0.53
N LYS A 68 -5.21 -16.29 0.28
CA LYS A 68 -6.40 -15.57 0.75
C LYS A 68 -6.62 -14.22 0.08
N TYR A 69 -5.78 -13.87 -0.88
CA TYR A 69 -5.94 -12.64 -1.64
C TYR A 69 -6.74 -12.88 -2.91
N ASP A 70 -7.64 -11.94 -3.23
CA ASP A 70 -8.33 -11.91 -4.51
C ASP A 70 -7.53 -11.13 -5.57
N ASP A 71 -7.96 -11.24 -6.83
CA ASP A 71 -7.24 -10.64 -7.97
C ASP A 71 -7.16 -9.11 -7.89
N ASP A 72 -8.21 -8.45 -7.38
CA ASP A 72 -8.25 -6.99 -7.24
C ASP A 72 -7.25 -6.52 -6.17
N GLN A 73 -7.15 -7.25 -5.07
CA GLN A 73 -6.17 -7.02 -4.02
C GLN A 73 -4.75 -7.20 -4.57
N VAL A 74 -4.50 -8.27 -5.33
CA VAL A 74 -3.18 -8.52 -5.95
C VAL A 74 -2.82 -7.44 -6.98
N GLU A 75 -3.79 -6.92 -7.73
CA GLU A 75 -3.56 -5.80 -8.65
C GLU A 75 -3.16 -4.52 -7.89
N HIS A 76 -3.81 -4.24 -6.76
CA HIS A 76 -3.42 -3.11 -5.92
C HIS A 76 -2.03 -3.30 -5.30
N MET A 77 -1.71 -4.51 -4.80
CA MET A 77 -0.37 -4.84 -4.29
C MET A 77 0.70 -4.60 -5.35
N ARG A 78 0.43 -4.96 -6.61
CA ARG A 78 1.35 -4.74 -7.72
C ARG A 78 1.70 -3.27 -7.91
N LYS A 79 0.72 -2.37 -7.73
CA LYS A 79 0.93 -0.91 -7.78
C LYS A 79 1.81 -0.45 -6.62
N VAL A 80 1.52 -0.93 -5.41
CA VAL A 80 2.29 -0.61 -4.18
C VAL A 80 3.75 -1.05 -4.30
N VAL A 81 3.98 -2.31 -4.69
CA VAL A 81 5.32 -2.88 -4.90
C VAL A 81 6.10 -2.10 -5.98
N SER A 82 5.44 -1.78 -7.10
CA SER A 82 6.07 -1.04 -8.19
C SER A 82 6.50 0.36 -7.76
N TYR A 83 5.66 1.05 -6.98
CA TYR A 83 5.99 2.38 -6.47
C TYR A 83 7.17 2.36 -5.49
N TRP A 84 7.20 1.39 -4.57
CA TRP A 84 8.31 1.23 -3.63
C TRP A 84 9.64 0.91 -4.34
N TYR A 85 9.57 0.09 -5.40
CA TYR A 85 10.73 -0.23 -6.21
C TYR A 85 11.28 1.02 -6.92
N VAL A 86 10.40 1.87 -7.46
CA VAL A 86 10.84 3.15 -8.04
C VAL A 86 11.48 4.03 -6.97
N LEU A 87 10.85 4.20 -5.80
CA LEU A 87 11.41 5.02 -4.73
C LEU A 87 12.75 4.50 -4.19
N SER A 88 12.94 3.19 -4.04
CA SER A 88 14.20 2.62 -3.53
C SER A 88 15.37 2.76 -4.51
N HIS A 89 15.10 2.98 -5.79
CA HIS A 89 16.11 3.21 -6.82
C HIS A 89 16.29 4.71 -7.13
N LEU A 90 15.49 5.57 -6.51
CA LEU A 90 15.72 7.01 -6.46
C LEU A 90 16.54 7.30 -5.21
N ASN A 91 17.85 7.49 -5.37
CA ASN A 91 18.76 7.86 -4.27
C ASN A 91 18.34 9.22 -3.70
N PHE A 92 17.64 9.21 -2.56
CA PHE A 92 17.44 10.37 -1.69
C PHE A 92 18.14 10.15 -0.35
#